data_AF-A0A256XDB5-F1
#
_entry.id   AF-A0A256XDB5-F1
#
_cell.length_a   1.000
_cell.length_b   1.000
_cell.length_c   1.000
_cell.angle_alpha   90.00
_cell.angle_beta   90.00
_cell.angle_gamma   90.00
#
_symmetry.space_group_name_H-M   'P 1'
#
loop_
_entity.id
_entity.type
_entity.pdbx_description
1 polymer ?
#
loop_
_entity_poly.entity_id
_entity_poly.type
_entity_poly.pdbx_seq_one_letter_code
_entity_poly.pdbx_strand_id
1 'polypeptide(L)'
;MSVDLVDIIFSSKTRLKILKTLMKIREINITKLTRMVNVNHVVVNYHIDVLKNLGFIEEKRFGRIRIIKLNESNPKIKSLERLFEELREI
;
A
#
# COMPACT_ATOMS: atom_id res chain seq x y z
N MET A 1 2.30 -10.76 21.88
CA MET A 1 1.53 -9.53 21.63
C MET A 1 0.97 -9.63 20.23
N SER A 2 -0.34 -9.78 20.07
CA SER A 2 -0.97 -9.62 18.76
C SER A 2 -0.83 -8.16 18.36
N VAL A 3 0.04 -7.88 17.40
CA VAL A 3 0.18 -6.51 16.89
C VAL A 3 -1.14 -6.11 16.25
N ASP A 4 -1.75 -5.02 16.71
CA ASP A 4 -3.03 -4.55 16.19
C ASP A 4 -2.84 -4.08 14.74
N LEU A 5 -3.65 -4.65 13.84
CA LEU A 5 -3.65 -4.27 12.42
C LEU A 5 -4.01 -2.80 12.24
N VAL A 6 -4.91 -2.26 13.06
CA VAL A 6 -5.31 -0.85 13.00
C VAL A 6 -4.10 0.03 13.32
N ASP A 7 -3.39 -0.24 14.41
CA ASP A 7 -2.18 0.49 14.77
C ASP A 7 -1.13 0.41 13.67
N ILE A 8 -0.92 -0.77 13.09
CA ILE A 8 0.03 -0.90 11.99
C ILE A 8 -0.44 -0.08 10.79
N ILE A 9 -1.70 -0.06 10.38
CA ILE A 9 -2.09 0.66 9.17
C ILE A 9 -2.12 2.17 9.38
N PHE A 10 -2.70 2.63 10.49
CA PHE A 10 -3.02 4.04 10.72
C PHE A 10 -1.88 4.84 11.37
N SER A 11 -0.84 4.18 11.93
CA SER A 11 0.33 4.87 12.51
C SER A 11 1.24 5.60 11.51
N SER A 12 1.09 5.37 10.19
CA SER A 12 1.97 5.97 9.18
C SER A 12 1.20 6.65 8.04
N LYS A 13 1.42 7.96 7.91
CA LYS A 13 0.94 8.75 6.77
C LYS A 13 1.44 8.20 5.44
N THR A 14 2.69 7.74 5.36
CA THR A 14 3.27 7.17 4.13
C THR A 14 2.58 5.87 3.74
N ARG A 15 2.32 4.98 4.71
CA ARG A 15 1.61 3.71 4.50
C ARG A 15 0.19 3.97 3.98
N LEU A 16 -0.53 4.91 4.58
CA LEU A 16 -1.86 5.31 4.13
C LEU A 16 -1.84 5.88 2.71
N LYS A 17 -0.88 6.75 2.38
CA LYS A 17 -0.73 7.28 1.01
C LYS A 17 -0.44 6.18 -0.01
N ILE A 18 0.40 5.19 0.31
CA ILE A 18 0.67 4.05 -0.58
C ILE A 18 -0.62 3.26 -0.81
N LEU A 19 -1.35 2.91 0.25
CA LEU A 19 -2.61 2.17 0.13
C LEU A 19 -3.65 2.92 -0.70
N LYS A 20 -3.91 4.20 -0.40
CA LYS A 20 -4.85 5.03 -1.17
C LYS A 20 -4.46 5.13 -2.65
N THR A 21 -3.16 5.26 -2.93
CA THR A 21 -2.64 5.28 -4.30
C THR A 21 -2.93 3.95 -5.02
N LEU A 22 -2.67 2.83 -4.36
CA LEU A 22 -2.90 1.51 -4.91
C LEU A 22 -4.38 1.15 -5.05
N MET A 23 -5.26 1.63 -4.16
CA MET A 23 -6.72 1.48 -4.29
C MET A 23 -7.26 2.21 -5.53
N LYS A 24 -6.65 3.34 -5.92
CA LYS A 24 -7.04 4.06 -7.15
C LYS A 24 -6.48 3.43 -8.42
N ILE A 25 -5.20 3.02 -8.42
CA ILE A 25 -4.45 2.67 -9.63
C ILE A 25 -4.30 1.15 -9.82
N ARG A 26 -4.56 0.36 -8.77
CA ARG A 26 -4.45 -1.10 -8.69
C ARG A 26 -3.02 -1.65 -8.76
N GLU A 27 -2.20 -1.18 -9.70
CA GLU A 27 -0.79 -1.55 -9.79
C GLU A 27 0.09 -0.41 -10.32
N ILE A 28 1.33 -0.32 -9.83
CA ILE A 28 2.22 0.80 -10.16
C ILE A 28 3.69 0.40 -10.04
N ASN A 29 4.53 0.97 -10.90
CA ASN A 29 5.98 0.86 -10.77
C ASN A 29 6.47 1.56 -9.50
N ILE A 30 7.42 0.95 -8.77
CA ILE A 30 7.91 1.49 -7.50
C ILE A 30 8.52 2.89 -7.62
N THR A 31 9.21 3.21 -8.71
CA THR A 31 9.78 4.54 -8.94
C THR A 31 8.68 5.57 -9.10
N LYS A 32 7.61 5.24 -9.85
CA LYS A 32 6.44 6.12 -9.99
C LYS A 32 5.71 6.28 -8.67
N LEU A 33 5.52 5.19 -7.92
CA LEU A 33 4.92 5.24 -6.58
C LEU A 33 5.71 6.17 -5.67
N THR A 34 7.03 5.97 -5.56
CA THR A 34 7.94 6.77 -4.73
C THR A 34 7.80 8.28 -5.02
N ARG A 35 7.74 8.65 -6.30
CA ARG A 35 7.50 10.04 -6.73
C ARG A 35 6.13 10.55 -6.30
N MET A 36 5.07 9.74 -6.41
CA MET A 36 3.71 10.13 -6.03
C MET A 36 3.53 10.28 -4.51
N VAL A 37 4.14 9.41 -3.71
CA VAL A 37 4.07 9.54 -2.24
C VAL A 37 4.90 10.72 -1.71
N ASN A 38 5.84 11.22 -2.52
CA ASN A 38 6.82 12.24 -2.18
C ASN A 38 7.67 11.85 -0.96
N VAL A 39 8.20 10.63 -0.97
CA VAL A 39 9.03 10.06 0.09
C VAL A 39 10.21 9.33 -0.56
N ASN A 40 11.35 9.25 0.13
CA ASN A 40 12.53 8.55 -0.42
C ASN A 40 12.29 7.04 -0.60
N HIS A 41 13.07 6.43 -1.50
CA HIS A 41 12.90 5.04 -1.90
C HIS A 41 13.11 4.03 -0.75
N VAL A 42 14.00 4.33 0.21
CA VAL A 42 14.28 3.46 1.36
C VAL A 42 13.06 3.36 2.28
N VAL A 43 12.43 4.50 2.58
CA VAL A 43 11.23 4.54 3.43
C VAL A 43 10.03 3.93 2.71
N VAL A 44 9.88 4.16 1.41
CA VAL A 44 8.82 3.52 0.60
C VAL A 44 8.98 2.00 0.58
N ASN A 45 10.21 1.50 0.42
CA ASN A 45 10.51 0.07 0.50
C ASN A 45 10.09 -0.53 1.84
N TYR A 46 10.46 0.11 2.94
CA TYR A 46 10.07 -0.34 4.28
C TYR A 46 8.55 -0.49 4.40
N HIS A 47 7.77 0.49 3.93
CA HIS A 47 6.31 0.42 3.99
C HIS A 47 5.72 -0.63 3.05
N ILE A 48 6.30 -0.82 1.87
CA ILE A 48 5.93 -1.90 0.95
C ILE A 48 6.14 -3.26 1.64
N ASP A 49 7.29 -3.48 2.28
CA ASP A 49 7.57 -4.76 2.92
C ASP A 49 6.60 -5.04 4.08
N VAL A 50 6.27 -4.03 4.87
CA VAL A 50 5.21 -4.14 5.91
C VAL A 50 3.86 -4.51 5.30
N LEU A 51 3.41 -3.82 4.25
CA LEU A 51 2.12 -4.10 3.60
C LEU A 51 2.10 -5.46 2.92
N LYS A 52 3.23 -5.90 2.36
CA LYS A 52 3.39 -7.22 1.74
C LYS A 52 3.28 -8.32 2.79
N ASN A 53 3.92 -8.15 3.95
CA ASN A 53 3.82 -9.10 5.08
C ASN A 53 2.39 -9.20 5.64
N LEU A 54 1.61 -8.12 5.55
CA LEU A 54 0.18 -8.14 5.89
C LEU A 54 -0.72 -8.74 4.79
N GLY A 55 -0.14 -9.07 3.63
CA GLY A 55 -0.86 -9.59 2.47
C GLY A 55 -1.72 -8.54 1.76
N PHE A 56 -1.46 -7.25 1.97
CA PHE A 56 -2.24 -6.14 1.40
C PHE A 56 -1.80 -5.81 -0.01
N ILE A 57 -0.55 -6.14 -0.35
CA ILE A 57 0.03 -5.90 -1.66
C ILE A 57 0.86 -7.10 -2.10
N GLU A 58 1.07 -7.19 -3.40
CA GLU A 58 1.94 -8.15 -4.07
C GLU A 58 3.05 -7.40 -4.81
N GLU A 59 4.19 -8.07 -5.00
CA GLU A 59 5.31 -7.57 -5.79
C GLU A 59 5.54 -8.46 -7.00
N LYS A 60 5.64 -7.85 -8.18
CA LYS A 60 6.04 -8.53 -9.43
C LYS A 60 7.32 -7.91 -9.97
N ARG A 61 8.23 -8.75 -10.47
CA ARG A 61 9.48 -8.32 -11.10
C ARG A 61 9.52 -8.75 -12.56
N PHE A 62 9.81 -7.78 -13.43
CA PHE A 62 10.03 -7.99 -14.86
C PHE A 62 11.41 -7.41 -15.20
N GLY A 63 12.45 -8.24 -15.11
CA GLY A 63 13.83 -7.80 -15.18
C GLY A 63 14.14 -6.75 -14.09
N ARG A 64 14.48 -5.53 -14.50
CA ARG A 64 14.74 -4.39 -13.59
C ARG A 64 13.48 -3.65 -13.13
N ILE A 65 12.32 -3.95 -13.72
CA ILE A 65 11.05 -3.29 -13.40
C ILE A 65 10.43 -3.98 -12.17
N ARG A 66 10.16 -3.21 -11.13
CA ARG A 66 9.45 -3.65 -9.91
C ARG A 66 8.05 -3.03 -9.89
N ILE A 67 7.03 -3.86 -9.97
CA ILE A 67 5.61 -3.48 -9.91
C ILE A 67 5.04 -3.87 -8.55
N ILE A 68 4.33 -2.93 -7.94
CA ILE A 68 3.59 -3.11 -6.70
C ILE A 68 2.11 -3.16 -7.05
N LYS A 69 1.42 -4.23 -6.64
CA LYS A 69 0.02 -4.47 -6.95
C LYS A 69 -0.80 -4.58 -5.67
N LEU A 70 -1.99 -3.99 -5.63
CA LEU A 70 -2.95 -4.20 -4.55
C LEU A 70 -3.47 -5.64 -4.53
N ASN A 71 -3.53 -6.27 -3.36
CA ASN A 71 -4.15 -7.58 -3.23
C ASN A 71 -5.67 -7.46 -3.05
N GLU A 72 -6.38 -7.36 -4.17
CA GLU A 72 -7.85 -7.19 -4.22
C GLU A 72 -8.63 -8.41 -3.72
N SER A 73 -7.98 -9.58 -3.64
CA SER A 73 -8.59 -10.78 -3.07
C SER A 73 -8.67 -10.73 -1.54
N ASN A 74 -7.90 -9.85 -0.90
CA ASN A 74 -7.85 -9.75 0.54
C ASN A 74 -9.11 -9.05 1.09
N PRO A 75 -9.93 -9.70 1.93
CA PRO A 75 -11.16 -9.10 2.46
C PRO A 75 -10.91 -7.84 3.30
N LYS A 76 -9.72 -7.71 3.91
CA LYS A 76 -9.32 -6.51 4.66
C LYS A 76 -9.13 -5.30 3.75
N ILE A 77 -8.65 -5.50 2.53
CA ILE A 77 -8.55 -4.42 1.53
C ILE A 77 -9.93 -3.90 1.16
N LYS A 78 -10.89 -4.79 0.90
CA LYS A 78 -12.28 -4.39 0.61
C LYS A 78 -12.91 -3.57 1.74
N SER A 79 -12.62 -3.93 2.99
CA SER A 79 -13.09 -3.14 4.14
C SER A 79 -12.41 -1.77 4.24
N LEU A 80 -11.10 -1.67 3.95
CA LEU A 80 -10.39 -0.39 3.93
C LEU A 80 -10.83 0.51 2.77
N GLU A 81 -11.11 -0.06 1.59
CA GLU A 81 -11.65 0.70 0.45
C GLU A 81 -12.99 1.34 0.81
N ARG A 82 -13.95 0.55 1.33
CA ARG A 82 -15.24 1.07 1.80
C ARG A 82 -15.08 2.18 2.83
N LEU A 83 -14.20 2.00 3.81
CA LEU A 83 -13.91 3.03 4.82
C LEU A 83 -13.40 4.32 4.17
N PHE A 84 -12.45 4.24 3.24
CA PHE A 84 -11.90 5.44 2.60
C PHE A 84 -12.87 6.09 1.61
N GLU A 85 -13.76 5.32 0.97
CA GLU A 85 -14.86 5.84 0.16
C GLU A 85 -15.85 6.63 1.02
N GLU A 86 -16.28 6.06 2.17
CA GLU A 86 -17.17 6.73 3.12
C GLU A 86 -16.56 8.04 3.65
N LEU A 87 -15.26 8.06 3.88
CA LEU A 87 -14.51 9.24 4.32
C LEU A 87 -14.17 10.22 3.17
N ARG A 88 -14.52 9.91 1.91
CA ARG A 88 -14.19 10.71 0.71
C ARG A 88 -12.69 10.93 0.50
N GLU A 89 -11.89 9.94 0.88
CA GLU A 89 -10.43 9.95 0.78
C GLU A 89 -9.91 9.27 -0.48
N ILE A 90 -10.72 8.39 -1.10
CA ILE A 90 -10.43 7.78 -2.40
C ILE A 90 -11.57 7.92 -3.39
#